data_AF-A0A7Z2ZSM5-F1
#
_entry.id   AF-A0A7Z2ZSM5-F1
#
_cell.length_a   1.000
_cell.length_b   1.000
_cell.length_c   1.000
_cell.angle_alpha   90.00
_cell.angle_beta   90.00
_cell.angle_gamma   90.00
#
_symmetry.space_group_name_H-M   'P 1'
#
loop_
_entity.id
_entity.type
_entity.pdbx_description
1 polymer ?
#
loop_
_entity_poly.entity_id
_entity_poly.type
_entity_poly.pdbx_seq_one_letter_code
_entity_poly.pdbx_strand_id
1 'polypeptide(L)' 'MQPRIIRIADLATTPKKAGILPVSPATIWRWVNDGKFPKPIKLGPCVTGWHAYEVDAFIKARTVST' A
#
# COMPACT_ATOMS: atom_id res chain seq x y z
N MET A 1 5.90 14.63 12.92
CA MET A 1 4.90 13.79 12.23
C MET A 1 5.04 12.37 12.75
N GLN A 2 3.96 11.77 13.26
CA GLN A 2 3.99 10.40 13.79
C GLN A 2 4.16 9.40 12.63
N PRO A 3 4.97 8.34 12.77
CA PRO A 3 5.10 7.32 11.73
C PRO A 3 3.79 6.53 11.62
N ARG A 4 2.96 6.89 10.63
CA ARG A 4 1.75 6.15 10.31
C ARG A 4 2.09 4.96 9.43
N ILE A 5 1.74 3.77 9.88
CA ILE A 5 1.99 2.52 9.15
C ILE A 5 0.66 1.97 8.67
N ILE A 6 0.58 1.67 7.38
CA ILE A 6 -0.63 1.21 6.71
C ILE A 6 -0.48 -0.28 6.44
N ARG A 7 -1.49 -1.06 6.79
CA ARG A 7 -1.54 -2.49 6.47
C ARG A 7 -2.25 -2.71 5.14
N ILE A 8 -2.05 -3.88 4.54
CA ILE A 8 -2.66 -4.21 3.25
C ILE A 8 -4.20 -4.14 3.29
N ALA A 9 -4.82 -4.42 4.44
CA ALA A 9 -6.27 -4.34 4.62
C ALA A 9 -6.84 -2.91 4.57
N ASP A 10 -6.00 -1.90 4.79
CA ASP A 10 -6.37 -0.49 4.65
C ASP A 10 -5.90 0.06 3.29
N LEU A 11 -4.91 -0.57 2.68
CA LEU A 11 -4.32 -0.17 1.40
C LEU A 11 -5.16 -0.67 0.21
N ALA A 12 -5.59 -1.93 0.25
CA ALA A 12 -6.31 -2.58 -0.83
C ALA A 12 -7.82 -2.56 -0.62
N THR A 13 -8.55 -2.41 -1.72
CA THR A 13 -10.01 -2.51 -1.72
C THR A 13 -10.42 -3.98 -1.79
N THR A 14 -11.31 -4.36 -0.88
CA THR A 14 -11.97 -5.65 -0.85
C THR A 14 -13.47 -5.44 -1.08
N PRO A 15 -14.23 -6.48 -1.47
CA PRO A 15 -15.68 -6.35 -1.68
C PRO A 15 -16.44 -5.82 -0.45
N LYS A 16 -15.88 -5.99 0.76
CA LYS A 16 -16.47 -5.53 2.03
C LYS A 16 -15.96 -4.17 2.51
N LYS A 17 -14.82 -3.69 2.01
CA LYS A 17 -14.16 -2.48 2.52
C LYS A 17 -13.36 -1.77 1.42
N ALA A 18 -13.64 -0.49 1.22
CA ALA A 18 -12.83 0.39 0.40
C ALA A 18 -11.47 0.63 1.08
N GLY A 19 -10.39 0.35 0.34
CA GLY A 19 -9.04 0.72 0.72
C GLY A 19 -8.62 2.03 0.05
N ILE A 20 -7.42 2.49 0.35
CA ILE A 20 -6.85 3.70 -0.27
C ILE A 20 -6.73 3.56 -1.79
N LEU A 21 -6.35 2.36 -2.25
CA LEU A 21 -6.26 2.04 -3.66
C LEU A 21 -7.45 1.16 -4.08
N PRO A 22 -8.08 1.43 -5.24
CA PRO A 22 -9.18 0.61 -5.79
C PRO A 22 -8.63 -0.66 -6.46
N VAL A 23 -7.70 -1.35 -5.81
CA VAL A 23 -7.09 -2.59 -6.30
C VAL A 23 -7.15 -3.68 -5.23
N SER A 24 -7.16 -4.93 -5.67
CA SER A 24 -7.17 -6.08 -4.77
C SER A 24 -5.82 -6.25 -4.05
N PRO A 25 -5.80 -6.89 -2.86
CA PRO A 25 -4.56 -7.17 -2.13
C PRO A 25 -3.52 -7.92 -2.98
N ALA A 26 -3.97 -8.85 -3.83
CA ALA A 26 -3.10 -9.61 -4.73
C ALA A 26 -2.37 -8.71 -5.73
N THR A 27 -3.03 -7.65 -6.23
CA THR A 27 -2.43 -6.69 -7.15
C THR A 27 -1.29 -5.93 -6.47
N ILE A 28 -1.46 -5.56 -5.20
CA ILE A 28 -0.43 -4.87 -4.42
C ILE A 28 0.79 -5.76 -4.23
N TRP A 29 0.59 -7.03 -3.82
CA TRP A 29 1.69 -7.98 -3.71
C TRP A 29 2.41 -8.21 -5.04
N ARG A 30 1.68 -8.22 -6.16
CA ARG A 30 2.29 -8.30 -7.49
C ARG A 30 3.18 -7.09 -7.77
N TRP A 31 2.75 -5.87 -7.44
CA TRP A 31 3.58 -4.67 -7.61
C TRP A 31 4.78 -4.64 -6.66
N VAL A 32 4.64 -5.16 -5.45
CA VAL A 32 5.77 -5.34 -4.53
C VAL A 32 6.79 -6.30 -5.12
N ASN A 33 6.34 -7.44 -5.65
CA ASN A 33 7.21 -8.42 -6.30
C ASN A 33 7.88 -7.88 -7.57
N ASP A 34 7.15 -7.06 -8.33
CA ASP A 34 7.63 -6.38 -9.54
C ASP A 34 8.53 -5.16 -9.25
N GLY A 35 8.72 -4.79 -7.97
CA GLY A 35 9.52 -3.64 -7.55
C GLY A 35 8.89 -2.28 -7.85
N LYS A 36 7.61 -2.24 -8.24
CA LYS A 36 6.86 -1.00 -8.53
C LYS A 36 6.25 -0.36 -7.28
N PHE A 37 6.03 -1.12 -6.22
CA PHE A 37 5.45 -0.64 -4.97
C PHE A 37 6.52 -0.54 -3.87
N PRO A 38 6.40 0.37 -2.88
CA PRO A 38 7.35 0.45 -1.78
C PRO A 38 7.54 -0.88 -1.05
N LYS A 39 8.74 -1.03 -0.48
CA LYS A 39 9.12 -2.28 0.17
C LYS A 39 8.27 -2.50 1.43
N PRO A 40 7.75 -3.72 1.63
CA PRO A 40 7.04 -4.06 2.85
C PRO A 40 7.98 -4.02 4.06
N ILE A 41 7.48 -3.46 5.16
CA ILE A 41 8.16 -3.42 6.46
C ILE A 41 7.52 -4.47 7.35
N LYS A 42 8.35 -5.34 7.94
CA LYS A 42 7.90 -6.32 8.94
C LYS A 42 7.71 -5.61 10.28
N LEU A 43 6.47 -5.58 10.76
CA LEU A 43 6.09 -5.08 12.09
C LEU A 43 6.06 -6.19 13.14
N GLY A 44 6.02 -7.44 12.71
CA GLY A 44 5.95 -8.60 13.57
C GLY A 44 6.00 -9.91 12.77
N PRO A 45 5.83 -11.06 13.44
CA PRO A 45 6.01 -12.38 12.82
C PRO A 45 5.11 -12.62 11.59
N CYS A 46 3.87 -12.10 11.60
CA CYS A 46 2.93 -12.20 10.47
C CYS A 46 2.36 -10.83 10.04
N VAL A 47 2.95 -9.72 10.50
CA VAL A 47 2.41 -8.38 10.25
C VAL A 47 3.37 -7.63 9.35
N THR A 48 2.86 -7.27 8.17
CA THR A 48 3.57 -6.48 7.18
C THR A 48 2.79 -5.19 6.93
N GLY A 49 3.49 -4.07 6.82
CA GLY A 49 2.91 -2.77 6.51
C GLY A 49 3.84 -1.90 5.69
N TRP A 50 3.35 -0.72 5.36
CA TRP A 50 4.09 0.30 4.59
C TRP A 50 3.99 1.63 5.31
N HIS A 51 5.02 2.46 5.16
CA HIS A 51 4.88 3.83 5.63
C HIS A 51 3.87 4.60 4.79
N ALA A 52 3.01 5.35 5.46
CA ALA A 52 1.99 6.16 4.79
C ALA A 52 2.59 7.15 3.77
N TYR A 53 3.78 7.69 4.04
CA TYR A 53 4.43 8.64 3.14
C TYR A 53 4.89 8.00 1.83
N GLU A 54 5.37 6.74 1.86
CA GLU A 54 5.79 6.04 0.64
C GLU A 54 4.60 5.68 -0.24
N VAL A 55 3.50 5.26 0.38
CA VAL A 55 2.25 4.95 -0.32
C VAL A 55 1.67 6.21 -0.96
N ASP A 56 1.66 7.34 -0.24
CA ASP A 56 1.21 8.63 -0.75
C ASP A 56 2.09 9.11 -1.93
N ALA A 57 3.42 8.98 -1.82
CA ALA A 57 4.34 9.28 -2.90
C ALA A 57 4.10 8.40 -4.14
N PHE A 58 3.85 7.10 -3.95
CA PHE A 58 3.50 6.18 -5.04
C PHE A 58 2.19 6.57 -5.72
N ILE A 59 1.17 6.95 -4.95
CA ILE A 59 -0.12 7.40 -5.49
C ILE A 59 0.10 8.67 -6.31
N LYS A 60 0.75 9.69 -5.72
CA LYS A 60 1.06 10.96 -6.40
C LYS A 60 1.80 10.75 -7.71
N ALA A 61 2.78 9.85 -7.76
CA ALA A 61 3.52 9.55 -8.97
C ALA A 61 2.65 8.94 -10.09
N ARG A 62 1.52 8.30 -9.75
CA ARG A 62 0.60 7.65 -10.71
C ARG A 62 -0.66 8.44 -11.00
N THR A 63 -1.09 9.30 -10.09
CA THR A 63 -2.24 10.19 -10.25
C THR A 63 -1.85 11.53 -10.88
N VAL A 64 -0.71 11.59 -11.59
CA VAL A 64 -0.39 12.72 -12.46
C VAL A 64 -1.29 12.64 -13.70
N SER A 65 -2.55 12.98 -13.51
CA SER A 65 -3.44 13.41 -14.57
C SER A 65 -3.56 14.92 -14.45
N THR A 66 -3.04 15.59 -15.48
CA THR A 66 -3.33 16.97 -15.92
C THR A 66 -4.72 17.46 -15.54
#